data_AF-A0A6C0L152-F1
#
_entry.id   AF-A0A6C0L152-F1
#
_cell.length_a   1.000
_cell.length_b   1.000
_cell.length_c   1.000
_cell.angle_alpha   90.00
_cell.angle_beta   90.00
_cell.angle_gamma   90.00
#
_symmetry.space_group_name_H-M   'P 1'
#
loop_
_entity.id
_entity.type
_entity.pdbx_description
1 polymer ?
#
loop_
_entity_poly.entity_id
_entity_poly.type
_entity_poly.pdbx_seq_one_letter_code
_entity_poly.pdbx_strand_id
1 'polypeptide(L)'
;MGYGRIKKAKRPSSGEWIQKIMNSFSHLYCCFNANTENYRNGICVIRTPEGEPIDVELAEFLCNAYLEKNKVSTSPDEEYSATHTEDYFNIVLEDCDEMDENYETINQTSLNNMDTILNHPIFYGSKSINDLKQCIQAIEPIEV
;
A
#
# COMPACT_ATOMS: atom_id res chain seq x y z
N MET A 1 2.30 14.91 5.29
CA MET A 1 3.25 13.98 5.94
C MET A 1 4.23 13.49 4.88
N GLY A 2 5.53 13.49 5.15
CA GLY A 2 6.49 12.88 4.24
C GLY A 2 6.29 11.37 4.26
N TYR A 3 6.07 10.75 3.11
CA TYR A 3 5.90 9.30 3.03
C TYR A 3 7.20 8.63 3.52
N GLY A 4 7.10 7.73 4.49
CA GLY A 4 8.21 6.83 4.87
C GLY A 4 8.51 5.86 3.73
N ARG A 5 9.61 5.10 3.82
CA ARG A 5 9.96 4.12 2.78
C ARG A 5 8.89 3.03 2.70
N ILE A 6 8.53 2.63 1.47
CA ILE A 6 7.80 1.39 1.24
C ILE A 6 8.77 0.21 1.30
N LYS A 7 8.36 -0.83 2.02
CA LYS A 7 8.95 -2.17 2.02
C LYS A 7 7.89 -3.20 1.65
N LYS A 8 8.32 -4.42 1.34
CA LYS A 8 7.43 -5.57 1.17
C LYS A 8 7.79 -6.70 2.12
N ALA A 9 6.80 -7.42 2.65
CA ALA A 9 7.08 -8.61 3.45
C ALA A 9 7.86 -9.65 2.63
N LYS A 10 8.90 -10.24 3.22
CA LYS A 10 9.75 -11.26 2.56
C LYS A 10 8.99 -12.56 2.31
N ARG A 11 8.02 -12.88 3.17
CA ARG A 11 7.11 -14.01 3.00
C ARG A 11 5.71 -13.45 2.74
N PRO A 12 5.01 -13.93 1.70
CA PRO A 12 3.63 -13.54 1.48
C PRO A 12 2.80 -13.88 2.71
N SER A 13 1.92 -12.94 3.09
CA SER A 13 0.87 -13.19 4.05
C SER A 13 0.04 -14.41 3.61
N SER A 14 -0.17 -15.36 4.52
CA SER A 14 -0.86 -16.62 4.24
C SER A 14 -2.07 -16.81 5.15
N GLY A 15 -3.17 -17.33 4.63
CA GLY A 15 -4.39 -17.63 5.39
C GLY A 15 -5.66 -17.46 4.57
N GLU A 16 -6.77 -18.02 5.04
CA GLU A 16 -8.05 -17.88 4.34
C GLU A 16 -8.53 -16.41 4.29
N TRP A 17 -8.33 -15.67 5.38
CA TRP A 17 -8.74 -14.26 5.48
C TRP A 17 -7.98 -13.37 4.48
N ILE A 18 -6.65 -13.50 4.36
CA ILE A 18 -5.87 -12.71 3.41
C ILE A 18 -6.20 -13.08 1.97
N GLN A 19 -6.53 -14.35 1.70
CA GLN A 19 -6.97 -14.79 0.38
C GLN A 19 -8.32 -14.15 0.02
N LYS A 20 -9.25 -13.99 0.97
CA LYS A 20 -10.51 -13.25 0.75
C LYS A 20 -10.27 -11.78 0.44
N ILE A 21 -9.31 -11.15 1.13
CA ILE A 21 -8.93 -9.75 0.86
C ILE A 21 -8.32 -9.64 -0.55
N MET A 22 -7.38 -10.51 -0.91
CA MET A 22 -6.78 -10.53 -2.26
C MET A 22 -7.84 -10.76 -3.35
N ASN A 23 -8.79 -11.67 -3.11
CA ASN A 23 -9.92 -11.89 -4.00
C ASN A 23 -10.84 -10.66 -4.08
N SER A 24 -10.96 -9.88 -3.01
CA SER A 24 -11.71 -8.63 -3.06
C SER A 24 -10.98 -7.55 -3.86
N PHE A 25 -9.64 -7.52 -3.79
CA PHE A 25 -8.82 -6.58 -4.57
C PHE A 25 -8.88 -6.86 -6.07
N SER A 26 -9.04 -8.12 -6.49
CA SER A 26 -9.15 -8.46 -7.93
C SER A 26 -10.42 -7.93 -8.61
N HIS A 27 -11.38 -7.43 -7.83
CA HIS A 27 -12.57 -6.74 -8.34
C HIS A 27 -12.36 -5.22 -8.46
N LEU A 28 -11.16 -4.71 -8.17
CA LEU A 28 -10.79 -3.31 -8.28
C LEU A 28 -9.98 -3.04 -9.55
N TYR A 29 -9.91 -1.76 -9.91
CA TYR A 29 -9.25 -1.29 -11.12
C TYR A 29 -8.34 -0.10 -10.82
N CYS A 30 -7.16 -0.08 -11.44
CA CYS A 30 -6.24 1.04 -11.44
C CYS A 30 -6.52 1.95 -12.64
N CYS A 31 -6.86 3.20 -12.37
CA CYS A 31 -6.86 4.26 -13.37
C CYS A 31 -5.53 5.01 -13.33
N PHE A 32 -4.89 5.10 -14.49
CA PHE A 32 -3.65 5.85 -14.69
C PHE A 32 -3.96 7.22 -15.32
N ASN A 33 -3.13 8.21 -14.99
CA ASN A 33 -3.29 9.60 -15.40
C ASN A 33 -4.54 10.28 -14.80
N ALA A 34 -4.94 9.91 -13.59
CA ALA A 34 -5.94 10.64 -12.82
C ALA A 34 -5.45 12.09 -12.61
N ASN A 35 -6.11 13.03 -13.29
CA ASN A 35 -5.76 14.46 -13.29
C ASN A 35 -6.30 15.14 -12.02
N THR A 36 -5.69 14.88 -10.85
CA THR A 36 -6.06 15.60 -9.62
C THR A 36 -4.83 15.97 -8.79
N GLU A 37 -4.93 17.07 -8.04
CA GLU A 37 -3.92 17.54 -7.08
C GLU A 37 -3.62 16.48 -5.98
N ASN A 38 -4.49 15.48 -5.82
CA ASN A 38 -4.41 14.47 -4.78
C ASN A 38 -3.61 13.22 -5.18
N TYR A 39 -3.34 13.00 -6.48
CA TYR A 39 -2.62 11.82 -6.97
C TYR A 39 -1.29 12.19 -7.61
N ARG A 40 -0.20 12.14 -6.83
CA ARG A 40 1.15 12.53 -7.28
C ARG A 40 1.63 11.77 -8.52
N ASN A 41 1.27 10.50 -8.62
CA ASN A 41 1.59 9.65 -9.78
C ASN A 41 0.40 9.50 -10.73
N GLY A 42 -0.75 10.13 -10.43
CA GLY A 42 -1.97 10.00 -11.20
C GLY A 42 -2.56 8.58 -11.16
N ILE A 43 -2.30 7.81 -10.11
CA ILE A 43 -2.83 6.44 -9.96
C ILE A 43 -4.00 6.49 -8.98
N CYS A 44 -5.16 5.98 -9.38
CA CYS A 44 -6.35 5.92 -8.55
C CYS A 44 -6.95 4.51 -8.60
N VAL A 45 -7.33 3.97 -7.45
CA VAL A 45 -7.98 2.67 -7.31
C VAL A 45 -9.49 2.87 -7.18
N ILE A 46 -10.24 2.26 -8.10
CA ILE A 46 -11.69 2.39 -8.18
C ILE A 46 -12.36 1.02 -8.28
N ARG A 47 -13.65 0.99 -7.94
CA ARG A 47 -14.49 -0.22 -8.04
C ARG A 47 -15.13 -0.38 -9.43
N THR A 48 -15.09 0.66 -10.27
CA THR A 48 -15.70 0.66 -11.60
C THR A 48 -14.71 0.15 -12.64
N PRO A 49 -15.17 -0.58 -13.68
CA PRO A 49 -14.32 -1.16 -14.71
C PRO A 49 -13.88 -0.11 -15.76
N GLU A 50 -13.34 1.01 -15.30
CA GLU A 50 -12.88 2.14 -16.13
C GLU A 50 -11.33 2.22 -16.22
N GLY A 51 -10.62 1.22 -15.69
CA GLY A 51 -9.16 1.14 -15.66
C GLY A 51 -8.61 -0.26 -15.90
N GLU A 52 -7.33 -0.48 -15.58
CA GLU A 52 -6.70 -1.79 -15.64
C GLU A 52 -7.09 -2.62 -14.40
N PRO A 53 -7.57 -3.86 -14.54
CA PRO A 53 -7.96 -4.68 -13.40
C PRO A 53 -6.75 -5.04 -12.53
N ILE A 54 -6.87 -4.90 -11.21
CA ILE A 54 -5.81 -5.33 -10.28
C ILE A 54 -5.63 -6.85 -10.41
N ASP A 55 -4.44 -7.26 -10.81
CA ASP A 55 -4.11 -8.68 -10.91
C ASP A 55 -3.56 -9.26 -9.60
N VAL A 56 -3.35 -10.57 -9.59
CA VAL A 56 -2.93 -11.32 -8.40
C VAL A 56 -1.62 -10.79 -7.82
N GLU A 57 -0.66 -10.41 -8.66
CA GLU A 57 0.66 -9.95 -8.20
C GLU A 57 0.55 -8.56 -7.55
N LEU A 58 -0.25 -7.65 -8.13
CA LEU A 58 -0.49 -6.35 -7.54
C LEU A 58 -1.33 -6.46 -6.25
N ALA A 59 -2.34 -7.33 -6.22
CA ALA A 59 -3.14 -7.60 -5.02
C ALA A 59 -2.26 -8.16 -3.89
N GLU A 60 -1.39 -9.13 -4.21
CA GLU A 60 -0.44 -9.68 -3.25
C GLU A 60 0.52 -8.61 -2.73
N PHE A 61 1.02 -7.74 -3.60
CA PHE A 61 1.87 -6.64 -3.17
C PHE A 61 1.13 -5.70 -2.21
N LEU A 62 -0.10 -5.28 -2.51
CA LEU A 62 -0.88 -4.39 -1.63
C LEU A 62 -1.13 -5.02 -0.25
N CYS A 63 -1.38 -6.33 -0.21
CA CYS A 63 -1.49 -7.09 1.04
C CYS A 63 -0.16 -7.25 1.80
N ASN A 64 0.98 -7.01 1.15
CA ASN A 64 2.30 -7.21 1.75
C ASN A 64 3.13 -5.91 1.78
N ALA A 65 2.53 -4.77 1.48
CA ALA A 65 3.19 -3.48 1.45
C ALA A 65 3.17 -2.85 2.85
N TYR A 66 4.36 -2.51 3.34
CA TYR A 66 4.53 -1.87 4.64
C TYR A 66 5.17 -0.49 4.46
N LEU A 67 4.68 0.47 5.23
CA LEU A 67 5.26 1.80 5.33
C LEU A 67 6.11 1.90 6.59
N GLU A 68 7.27 2.53 6.45
CA GLU A 68 8.13 2.90 7.57
C GLU A 68 7.49 4.03 8.39
N LYS A 69 7.32 3.80 9.70
CA LYS A 69 6.81 4.81 10.64
C LYS A 69 7.97 5.65 11.16
N ASN A 70 8.04 6.90 10.71
CA ASN A 70 8.97 7.88 11.29
C ASN A 70 8.52 8.26 12.71
N LYS A 71 9.09 7.65 13.75
CA LYS A 71 8.93 8.14 15.14
C LYS A 71 9.82 9.34 15.37
N VAL A 72 9.24 10.52 15.50
CA VAL A 72 9.95 11.69 16.05
C VAL A 72 9.86 11.60 17.57
N SER A 73 10.93 11.18 18.23
CA SER A 73 11.06 11.29 19.69
C SER A 73 11.70 12.63 20.03
N THR A 74 10.95 13.55 20.63
CA THR A 74 11.50 14.74 21.29
C THR A 74 11.85 14.39 22.74
N SER A 75 13.15 14.33 23.06
CA SER A 75 13.60 14.30 24.45
C SER A 75 13.52 15.71 25.07
N PRO A 76 13.23 15.85 26.38
CA PRO A 76 13.24 17.15 27.06
C PRO A 76 14.64 17.76 27.24
N ASP A 77 15.69 16.95 27.13
CA ASP A 77 17.08 17.39 27.30
C ASP A 77 17.79 17.43 25.93
N GLU A 78 18.36 18.59 25.63
CA GLU A 78 19.18 18.87 24.46
C GLU A 78 20.51 18.09 24.51
N GLU A 79 20.50 16.81 24.13
CA GLU A 79 21.65 16.15 23.46
C GLU A 79 21.24 14.73 23.02
N TYR A 80 20.88 14.62 21.74
CA TYR A 80 20.78 13.39 20.93
C TYR A 80 20.41 12.06 21.63
N SER A 81 19.16 11.64 21.40
CA SER A 81 18.89 10.23 21.10
C SER A 81 17.64 10.09 20.21
N ALA A 82 17.86 9.80 18.93
CA ALA A 82 16.82 9.35 18.01
C ALA A 82 16.90 7.83 17.89
N THR A 83 16.16 7.13 18.74
CA THR A 83 16.03 5.66 18.61
C THR A 83 15.11 5.39 17.42
N HIS A 84 15.71 5.13 16.25
CA HIS A 84 14.98 4.66 15.07
C HIS A 84 14.69 3.18 15.26
N THR A 85 13.62 2.84 15.97
CA THR A 85 12.99 1.54 15.74
C THR A 85 12.25 1.67 14.42
N GLU A 86 12.72 0.96 13.39
CA GLU A 86 12.03 0.84 12.11
C GLU A 86 10.72 0.07 12.33
N ASP A 87 9.68 0.77 12.80
CA ASP A 87 8.34 0.20 12.92
C ASP A 87 7.71 0.25 11.53
N TYR A 88 7.46 -0.93 10.96
CA TYR A 88 6.77 -1.10 9.69
C TYR A 88 5.31 -1.42 9.94
N PHE A 89 4.39 -0.77 9.22
CA PHE A 89 2.95 -1.02 9.34
C PHE A 89 2.31 -1.16 7.96
N ASN A 90 1.38 -2.11 7.85
CA ASN A 90 0.62 -2.33 6.62
C ASN A 90 -0.68 -1.54 6.71
N ILE A 91 -0.71 -0.36 6.09
CA ILE A 91 -1.87 0.53 6.13
C ILE A 91 -3.10 -0.06 5.43
N VAL A 92 -2.92 -0.95 4.46
CA VAL A 92 -4.05 -1.55 3.76
C VAL A 92 -4.76 -2.52 4.69
N LEU A 93 -4.00 -3.34 5.42
CA LEU A 93 -4.55 -4.36 6.32
C LEU A 93 -5.00 -3.81 7.67
N GLU A 94 -4.39 -2.75 8.19
CA GLU A 94 -4.80 -2.11 9.46
C GLU A 94 -6.29 -1.73 9.44
N ASP A 95 -6.77 -1.22 8.31
CA ASP A 95 -8.18 -0.85 8.13
C ASP A 95 -9.04 -1.99 7.54
N CYS A 96 -8.42 -3.12 7.16
CA CYS A 96 -9.15 -4.34 6.82
C CYS A 96 -9.70 -5.05 8.06
N ASP A 97 -9.10 -4.84 9.24
CA ASP A 97 -9.58 -5.40 10.51
C ASP A 97 -10.97 -4.82 10.90
N GLU A 98 -11.35 -3.65 10.37
CA GLU A 98 -12.69 -3.08 10.52
C GLU A 98 -13.70 -3.58 9.49
N MET A 99 -13.30 -4.47 8.57
CA MET A 99 -14.23 -5.08 7.61
C MET A 99 -15.21 -6.01 8.34
N ASP A 100 -16.42 -6.14 7.78
CA ASP A 100 -17.40 -7.15 8.19
C ASP A 100 -16.72 -8.53 8.33
N GLU A 101 -17.19 -9.41 9.21
CA GLU A 101 -16.57 -10.70 9.58
C GLU A 101 -16.21 -11.58 8.36
N ASN A 102 -16.80 -11.29 7.21
CA ASN A 102 -16.61 -11.97 5.94
C ASN A 102 -15.48 -11.39 5.06
N TYR A 103 -14.95 -10.21 5.35
CA TYR A 103 -13.92 -9.48 4.57
C TYR A 103 -14.29 -9.27 3.09
N GLU A 104 -15.58 -9.19 2.79
CA GLU A 104 -16.09 -9.19 1.40
C GLU A 104 -16.16 -7.80 0.76
N THR A 105 -16.19 -6.73 1.55
CA THR A 105 -16.40 -5.37 1.04
C THR A 105 -15.24 -4.45 1.40
N ILE A 106 -14.38 -4.12 0.42
CA ILE A 106 -13.33 -3.11 0.57
C ILE A 106 -13.99 -1.77 0.90
N ASN A 107 -13.68 -1.19 2.07
CA ASN A 107 -14.23 0.11 2.48
C ASN A 107 -13.50 1.27 1.77
N GLN A 108 -13.95 2.52 1.96
CA GLN A 108 -13.33 3.66 1.30
C GLN A 108 -11.92 3.98 1.85
N THR A 109 -11.67 3.71 3.12
CA THR A 109 -10.36 3.92 3.76
C THR A 109 -9.30 3.01 3.14
N SER A 110 -9.59 1.72 2.97
CA SER A 110 -8.72 0.76 2.30
C SER A 110 -8.37 1.21 0.87
N LEU A 111 -9.33 1.75 0.11
CA LEU A 111 -9.04 2.33 -1.21
C LEU A 111 -8.08 3.51 -1.13
N ASN A 112 -8.31 4.44 -0.20
CA ASN A 112 -7.42 5.59 0.00
C ASN A 112 -6.00 5.16 0.42
N ASN A 113 -5.88 4.04 1.15
CA ASN A 113 -4.59 3.48 1.54
C ASN A 113 -3.87 2.82 0.37
N MET A 114 -4.59 2.12 -0.51
CA MET A 114 -4.03 1.64 -1.77
C MET A 114 -3.57 2.80 -2.65
N ASP A 115 -4.39 3.86 -2.78
CA ASP A 115 -4.01 5.09 -3.47
C ASP A 115 -2.72 5.68 -2.88
N THR A 116 -2.60 5.70 -1.55
CA THR A 116 -1.41 6.19 -0.86
C THR A 116 -0.16 5.38 -1.22
N ILE A 117 -0.26 4.04 -1.24
CA ILE A 117 0.85 3.17 -1.64
C ILE A 117 1.22 3.42 -3.11
N LEU A 118 0.25 3.41 -4.01
CA LEU A 118 0.50 3.52 -5.45
C LEU A 118 0.97 4.93 -5.86
N ASN A 119 0.67 5.96 -5.07
CA ASN A 119 1.18 7.32 -5.28
C ASN A 119 2.51 7.61 -4.54
N HIS A 120 3.16 6.59 -3.99
CA HIS A 120 4.49 6.72 -3.42
C HIS A 120 5.53 7.03 -4.51
N PRO A 121 6.59 7.83 -4.23
CA PRO A 121 7.59 8.24 -5.24
C PRO A 121 8.27 7.11 -6.01
N ILE A 122 8.29 5.88 -5.47
CA ILE A 122 8.87 4.71 -6.15
C ILE A 122 8.10 4.30 -7.41
N PHE A 123 6.83 4.69 -7.52
CA PHE A 123 5.96 4.43 -8.67
C PHE A 123 5.86 5.65 -9.60
N TYR A 124 6.77 6.62 -9.47
CA TYR A 124 6.75 7.81 -10.31
C TYR A 124 6.90 7.43 -11.79
N GLY A 125 5.94 7.88 -12.61
CA GLY A 125 5.92 7.65 -14.05
C GLY A 125 5.28 6.33 -14.50
N SER A 126 4.78 5.50 -13.58
CA SER A 126 4.02 4.30 -13.92
C SER A 126 2.70 4.66 -14.63
N LYS A 127 2.43 4.01 -15.77
CA LYS A 127 1.24 4.25 -16.60
C LYS A 127 0.42 2.98 -16.85
N SER A 128 0.86 1.85 -16.32
CA SER A 128 0.23 0.55 -16.43
C SER A 128 0.54 -0.31 -15.20
N ILE A 129 -0.22 -1.40 -15.02
CA ILE A 129 0.07 -2.38 -13.96
C ILE A 129 1.46 -3.00 -14.17
N ASN A 130 1.88 -3.21 -15.42
CA ASN A 130 3.20 -3.75 -15.73
C ASN A 130 4.33 -2.82 -15.25
N ASP A 131 4.16 -1.51 -15.34
CA ASP A 131 5.15 -0.55 -14.82
C ASP A 131 5.22 -0.63 -13.29
N LEU A 132 4.07 -0.75 -12.61
CA LEU A 132 4.02 -0.94 -11.16
C LEU A 132 4.80 -2.18 -10.73
N LYS A 133 4.61 -3.30 -11.45
CA LYS A 133 5.32 -4.56 -11.17
C LYS A 133 6.84 -4.43 -11.29
N GLN A 134 7.31 -3.71 -12.31
CA GLN A 134 8.74 -3.44 -12.45
C GLN A 134 9.28 -2.65 -11.25
N CYS A 135 8.54 -1.66 -10.76
CA CYS A 135 8.90 -0.93 -9.55
C CYS A 135 8.86 -1.82 -8.29
N ILE A 136 7.87 -2.70 -8.17
CA ILE A 136 7.72 -3.64 -7.03
C ILE A 136 8.93 -4.57 -6.89
N GLN A 137 9.56 -4.95 -8.00
CA GLN A 137 10.77 -5.78 -7.99
C GLN A 137 11.96 -5.09 -7.32
N ALA A 138 12.03 -3.75 -7.40
CA ALA A 138 13.09 -2.95 -6.77
C ALA A 138 12.83 -2.64 -5.29
N ILE A 139 11.64 -2.95 -4.76
CA ILE A 139 11.30 -2.73 -3.34
C ILE A 139 12.04 -3.73 -2.46
N GLU A 140 12.76 -3.22 -1.46
CA GLU A 140 13.49 -4.04 -0.50
C GLU A 140 12.53 -4.86 0.39
N PRO A 141 12.80 -6.16 0.56
CA PRO A 141 12.02 -7.00 1.45
C PRO A 141 12.39 -6.80 2.92
N ILE A 142 11.42 -6.97 3.83
CA ILE A 142 11.62 -6.97 5.28
C ILE A 142 11.10 -8.26 5.93
N GLU A 143 11.62 -8.60 7.11
CA GLU A 143 11.02 -9.59 7.99
C GLU A 143 10.08 -8.87 8.96
N VAL A 144 8.81 -9.31 8.96
CA VAL A 144 7.70 -8.74 9.73
C VAL A 144 7.07 -9.83 10.59
#